data_AF-A0A955GCT5-F1
#
_entry.id   AF-A0A955GCT5-F1
#
_cell.length_a   1.000
_cell.length_b   1.000
_cell.length_c   1.000
_cell.angle_alpha   90.00
_cell.angle_beta   90.00
_cell.angle_gamma   90.00
#
_symmetry.space_group_name_H-M   'P 1'
#
loop_
_entity.id
_entity.type
_entity.pdbx_description
1 polymer ?
#
loop_
_entity_poly.entity_id
_entity_poly.type
_entity_poly.pdbx_seq_one_letter_code
_entity_poly.pdbx_strand_id
1 'polypeptide(L)'
;LMNIENQSEKAKLEPAMKEINAVVLKYKGSLSGEHNDGMIRGPWLKDMYGDEVFSYFKQVKNIFDPQNIFNPHKKSDSDWEFSMNHLREKF
;
A
#
# COMPACT_ATOMS: atom_id res chain seq x y z
N LEU A 1 -13.64 2.84 -16.27
CA LEU A 1 -12.59 2.37 -15.34
C LEU A 1 -11.23 2.74 -15.93
N MET A 2 -10.22 3.00 -15.10
CA MET A 2 -8.86 3.32 -15.55
C MET A 2 -8.29 2.16 -16.39
N ASN A 3 -7.69 2.46 -17.55
CA ASN A 3 -7.01 1.46 -18.36
C ASN A 3 -5.53 1.38 -17.95
N ILE A 4 -5.18 0.40 -17.13
CA ILE A 4 -3.81 0.28 -16.58
C ILE A 4 -2.76 -0.13 -17.62
N GLU A 5 -3.20 -0.66 -18.77
CA GLU A 5 -2.32 -1.02 -19.89
C GLU A 5 -1.76 0.24 -20.59
N ASN A 6 -2.48 1.37 -20.47
CA ASN A 6 -2.03 2.65 -20.98
C ASN A 6 -1.07 3.32 -19.98
N GLN A 7 0.18 3.54 -20.39
CA GLN A 7 1.21 4.17 -19.55
C GLN A 7 0.81 5.57 -19.05
N SER A 8 0.08 6.35 -19.87
CA SER A 8 -0.39 7.67 -19.47
C SER A 8 -1.47 7.63 -18.39
N GLU A 9 -2.25 6.55 -18.33
CA GLU A 9 -3.22 6.30 -17.25
C GLU A 9 -2.50 5.77 -16.01
N LYS A 10 -1.57 4.82 -16.18
CA LYS A 10 -0.74 4.26 -15.09
C LYS A 10 0.04 5.36 -14.36
N ALA A 11 0.61 6.32 -15.09
CA ALA A 11 1.33 7.46 -14.53
C ALA A 11 0.49 8.36 -13.61
N LYS A 12 -0.85 8.30 -13.70
CA LYS A 12 -1.75 9.07 -12.82
C LYS A 12 -1.88 8.45 -11.43
N LEU A 13 -1.51 7.18 -11.24
CA LEU A 13 -1.67 6.48 -9.96
C LEU A 13 -0.88 7.17 -8.85
N GLU A 14 0.40 7.46 -9.05
CA GLU A 14 1.24 8.06 -8.00
C GLU A 14 0.73 9.42 -7.51
N PRO A 15 0.54 10.44 -8.38
CA PRO A 15 0.08 11.74 -7.92
C PRO A 15 -1.32 11.66 -7.30
N ALA A 16 -2.25 10.90 -7.91
CA ALA A 16 -3.59 10.75 -7.37
C ALA A 16 -3.59 10.09 -5.98
N MET A 17 -2.80 9.03 -5.78
CA MET A 17 -2.68 8.35 -4.50
C MET A 17 -2.06 9.27 -3.44
N LYS A 18 -1.00 10.01 -3.78
CA LYS A 18 -0.38 10.96 -2.85
C LYS A 18 -1.35 12.05 -2.41
N GLU A 19 -2.07 12.67 -3.36
CA GLU A 19 -3.03 13.74 -3.07
C GLU A 19 -4.22 13.24 -2.27
N ILE A 20 -4.87 12.16 -2.71
CA ILE A 20 -6.07 11.62 -2.05
C ILE A 20 -5.73 11.10 -0.66
N ASN A 21 -4.65 10.31 -0.52
CA ASN A 21 -4.28 9.76 0.79
C ASN A 21 -3.96 10.87 1.78
N ALA A 22 -3.25 11.93 1.35
CA ALA A 22 -2.98 13.07 2.21
C ALA A 22 -4.27 13.74 2.74
N VAL A 23 -5.28 13.90 1.87
CA VAL A 23 -6.59 14.44 2.29
C VAL A 23 -7.29 13.50 3.25
N VAL A 24 -7.39 12.21 2.93
CA VAL A 24 -8.07 11.22 3.78
C VAL A 24 -7.43 11.17 5.17
N LEU A 25 -6.10 11.09 5.23
CA LEU A 25 -5.34 11.05 6.48
C LEU A 25 -5.48 12.35 7.29
N LYS A 26 -5.47 13.52 6.63
CA LYS A 26 -5.72 14.83 7.28
C LYS A 26 -7.05 14.84 8.04
N TYR A 27 -8.08 14.20 7.49
CA TYR A 27 -9.40 14.10 8.12
C TYR A 27 -9.60 12.81 8.93
N LYS A 28 -8.51 12.07 9.23
CA LYS A 28 -8.52 10.82 10.02
C LYS A 28 -9.43 9.74 9.42
N GLY A 29 -9.60 9.75 8.10
CA GLY A 29 -10.33 8.72 7.38
C GLY A 29 -9.50 7.46 7.15
N SER A 30 -10.16 6.40 6.69
CA SER A 30 -9.51 5.14 6.30
C SER A 30 -9.21 5.11 4.80
N LEU A 31 -8.02 4.64 4.43
CA LEU A 31 -7.59 4.49 3.03
C LEU A 31 -8.26 3.29 2.34
N SER A 32 -8.80 2.36 3.12
CA SER A 32 -9.49 1.16 2.65
C SER A 32 -10.72 0.83 3.49
N GLY A 33 -11.65 0.09 2.89
CA GLY A 33 -12.88 -0.42 3.52
C GLY A 33 -12.99 -1.93 3.35
N GLU A 34 -14.01 -2.40 2.63
CA GLU A 34 -14.32 -3.83 2.48
C GLU A 34 -13.22 -4.65 1.79
N HIS A 35 -12.51 -4.06 0.81
CA HIS A 35 -11.59 -4.81 -0.07
C HIS A 35 -10.10 -4.74 0.32
N ASN A 36 -9.79 -4.40 1.57
CA ASN A 36 -8.42 -4.29 2.11
C ASN A 36 -7.53 -3.27 1.34
N ASP A 37 -6.26 -3.18 1.72
CA ASP A 37 -5.38 -2.13 1.20
C ASP A 37 -4.91 -2.40 -0.23
N GLY A 38 -4.61 -3.66 -0.55
CA GLY A 38 -3.85 -3.99 -1.75
C GLY A 38 -2.44 -3.38 -1.74
N MET A 39 -1.65 -3.69 -2.75
CA MET A 39 -0.25 -3.26 -2.81
C MET A 39 -0.10 -1.74 -2.90
N ILE A 40 -0.99 -1.09 -3.66
CA ILE A 40 -0.90 0.34 -3.95
C ILE A 40 -1.20 1.25 -2.75
N ARG A 41 -1.82 0.74 -1.68
CA ARG A 41 -2.08 1.51 -0.43
C ARG A 41 -1.17 1.10 0.72
N GLY A 42 -0.51 -0.06 0.63
CA GLY A 42 0.44 -0.55 1.62
C GLY A 42 1.44 0.52 2.11
N PRO A 43 2.09 1.28 1.20
CA PRO A 43 3.09 2.28 1.58
C PRO A 43 2.60 3.38 2.55
N TRP A 44 1.29 3.59 2.68
CA TRP A 44 0.68 4.60 3.56
C TRP A 44 0.13 4.02 4.88
N LEU A 45 0.26 2.72 5.12
CA LEU A 45 -0.31 2.10 6.33
C LEU A 45 0.33 2.63 7.61
N LYS A 46 1.63 2.96 7.55
CA LYS A 46 2.32 3.61 8.66
C LYS A 46 1.69 4.96 9.01
N ASP A 47 1.38 5.77 8.00
CA ASP A 47 0.78 7.09 8.20
C ASP A 47 -0.67 6.98 8.71
N MET A 48 -1.40 5.94 8.29
CA MET A 48 -2.78 5.69 8.71
C MET A 48 -2.89 5.20 10.15
N TYR A 49 -2.05 4.25 10.55
CA TYR A 49 -2.12 3.61 11.87
C TYR A 49 -1.19 4.25 12.91
N GLY A 50 -0.21 5.03 12.47
CA GLY A 50 0.84 5.59 13.33
C GLY A 50 1.97 4.60 13.64
N ASP A 51 3.07 5.12 14.17
CA ASP A 51 4.29 4.36 14.48
C ASP A 51 4.03 3.17 15.41
N GLU A 52 3.25 3.39 16.48
CA GLU A 52 3.01 2.39 17.51
C GLU A 52 2.27 1.17 16.95
N VAL A 53 1.11 1.38 16.35
CA VAL A 53 0.28 0.29 15.82
C VAL A 53 0.97 -0.41 14.65
N PHE A 54 1.64 0.35 13.77
CA PHE A 54 2.41 -0.24 12.68
C PHE A 54 3.60 -1.08 13.18
N SER A 55 4.17 -0.74 14.35
CA SER A 55 5.21 -1.57 14.97
C SER A 55 4.69 -2.95 15.37
N TYR A 56 3.43 -3.07 15.82
CA TYR A 56 2.83 -4.36 16.14
C TYR A 56 2.66 -5.22 14.87
N PHE A 57 2.35 -4.61 13.72
CA PHE A 57 2.25 -5.35 12.45
C PHE A 57 3.61 -5.99 12.10
N LYS A 58 4.70 -5.23 12.26
CA LYS A 58 6.07 -5.73 12.05
C LYS A 58 6.45 -6.81 13.05
N GLN A 59 6.09 -6.65 14.33
CA GLN A 59 6.36 -7.65 15.36
C GLN A 59 5.65 -8.97 15.06
N VAL A 60 4.36 -8.93 14.75
CA VAL A 60 3.58 -10.12 14.36
C VAL A 60 4.21 -10.78 13.13
N LYS A 61 4.53 -10.01 12.09
CA LYS A 61 5.21 -10.53 10.90
C LYS A 61 6.52 -11.25 11.26
N ASN A 62 7.35 -10.65 12.10
CA ASN A 62 8.64 -11.23 12.49
C ASN A 62 8.51 -12.47 13.39
N ILE A 63 7.49 -12.54 14.25
CA ILE A 63 7.23 -13.70 15.11
C ILE A 63 6.90 -14.93 14.25
N PHE A 64 6.05 -14.77 13.24
CA PHE A 64 5.56 -15.88 12.41
C PHE A 64 6.39 -16.11 11.13
N ASP A 65 7.18 -15.14 10.70
CA ASP A 65 8.02 -15.21 9.50
C ASP A 65 9.34 -14.45 9.68
N PRO A 66 10.25 -14.94 10.54
CA PRO A 66 11.53 -14.28 10.81
C PRO A 66 12.46 -14.25 9.59
N GLN A 67 12.22 -15.09 8.58
CA GLN A 67 12.99 -15.13 7.34
C GLN A 67 12.38 -14.28 6.20
N ASN A 68 11.22 -13.65 6.46
CA ASN A 68 10.46 -12.85 5.51
C ASN A 68 10.13 -13.57 4.17
N ILE A 69 9.82 -14.87 4.22
CA ILE A 69 9.51 -15.68 3.02
C ILE A 69 8.02 -15.66 2.65
N PHE A 70 7.14 -15.40 3.61
CA PHE A 70 5.69 -15.40 3.41
C PHE A 70 5.19 -14.05 2.92
N ASN A 71 5.18 -13.88 1.59
CA ASN A 71 4.56 -12.75 0.92
C ASN A 71 5.17 -11.38 1.34
N PRO A 72 6.47 -11.18 1.07
CA PRO A 72 7.15 -9.93 1.37
C PRO A 72 6.56 -8.75 0.58
N HIS A 73 6.82 -7.55 1.08
CA HIS A 73 6.44 -6.27 0.45
C HIS A 73 4.94 -6.01 0.33
N LYS A 74 4.10 -6.62 1.18
CA LYS A 74 2.63 -6.46 1.11
C LYS A 74 2.02 -5.58 2.19
N LYS A 75 2.53 -5.62 3.43
CA LYS A 75 1.85 -5.02 4.58
C LYS A 75 2.79 -4.27 5.53
N SER A 76 3.69 -5.00 6.19
CA SER A 76 4.59 -4.46 7.20
C SER A 76 5.89 -3.89 6.62
N ASP A 77 6.19 -4.27 5.39
CA ASP A 77 7.38 -3.93 4.61
C ASP A 77 7.00 -3.52 3.16
N SER A 78 5.76 -3.06 2.99
CA SER A 78 5.24 -2.61 1.70
C SER A 78 6.06 -1.45 1.15
N ASP A 79 6.35 -1.51 -0.14
CA ASP A 79 7.15 -0.54 -0.84
C ASP A 79 6.44 -0.06 -2.12
N TRP A 80 6.60 1.23 -2.43
CA TRP A 80 5.94 1.85 -3.58
C TRP A 80 6.51 1.34 -4.90
N GLU A 81 7.85 1.31 -5.03
CA GLU A 81 8.52 0.87 -6.25
C GLU A 81 8.22 -0.60 -6.54
N PHE A 82 8.30 -1.45 -5.51
CA PHE A 82 7.87 -2.84 -5.61
C PHE A 82 6.42 -2.93 -6.10
N SER A 83 5.51 -2.12 -5.55
CA SER A 83 4.11 -2.14 -5.95
C SER A 83 3.90 -1.76 -7.42
N MET A 84 4.61 -0.74 -7.91
CA MET A 84 4.50 -0.28 -9.30
C MET A 84 5.09 -1.25 -10.31
N ASN A 85 6.16 -1.94 -9.94
CA ASN A 85 6.81 -2.98 -10.74
C ASN A 85 5.99 -4.28 -10.82
N HIS A 86 5.00 -4.47 -9.93
CA HIS A 86 4.15 -5.65 -9.90
C HIS A 86 2.68 -5.35 -10.26
N LEU A 87 2.41 -4.17 -10.85
CA LEU A 87 1.11 -3.89 -11.44
C LEU A 87 0.86 -4.84 -12.61
N ARG A 88 -0.37 -5.35 -12.71
CA ARG A 88 -0.77 -6.19 -13.84
C ARG A 88 -0.59 -5.43 -15.15
N GLU A 89 -0.06 -6.10 -16.16
CA GLU A 89 0.16 -5.50 -17.47
C GLU A 89 -1.04 -5.71 -18.41
N LYS A 90 -1.88 -6.72 -18.13
CA LYS A 90 -3.07 -7.09 -18.91
C LYS A 90 -4.18 -7.61 -18.01
N PHE A 91 -5.43 -7.43 -18.44
CA PHE A 91 -6.63 -8.00 -17.79
C PHE A 91 -7.19 -9.21 -18.53
#